data_AF-A0A268RQ56-F1
#
_entry.id   AF-A0A268RQ56-F1
#
_cell.length_a   1.000
_cell.length_b   1.000
_cell.length_c   1.000
_cell.angle_alpha   90.00
_cell.angle_beta   90.00
_cell.angle_gamma   90.00
#
_symmetry.space_group_name_H-M   'P 1'
#
loop_
_entity.id
_entity.type
_entity.pdbx_description
1 polymer ?
#
loop_
_entity_poly.entity_id
_entity_poly.type
_entity_poly.pdbx_seq_one_letter_code
_entity_poly.pdbx_strand_id
1 'polypeptide(L)'
;MEPRVIVQVVEELSATFKIIDILGVLGIPKSTYYRWKKKYKKVELTSLEELVIKLCKKNFYHYGHRKIKSILNRKYGINVNRKTVQKI
;
A
#
# COMPACT_ATOMS: atom_id res chain seq x y z
N MET A 1 21.48 -13.32 -4.22
CA MET A 1 20.73 -12.77 -3.07
C MET A 1 19.27 -12.62 -3.44
N GLU A 2 18.36 -12.89 -2.50
CA GLU A 2 16.92 -12.76 -2.72
C GLU A 2 16.51 -11.27 -2.81
N PRO A 3 15.84 -10.81 -3.89
CA PRO A 3 15.45 -9.41 -4.08
C PRO A 3 14.61 -8.81 -2.94
N ARG A 4 13.78 -9.63 -2.29
CA ARG A 4 12.92 -9.20 -1.18
C ARG A 4 13.74 -8.83 0.06
N VAL A 5 14.71 -9.67 0.41
CA VAL A 5 15.62 -9.45 1.56
C VAL A 5 16.46 -8.20 1.31
N ILE A 6 16.96 -8.01 0.09
CA ILE A 6 17.70 -6.80 -0.29
C ILE A 6 16.86 -5.54 -0.06
N VAL A 7 15.59 -5.54 -0.49
CA VAL A 7 14.72 -4.36 -0.29
C VAL A 7 14.56 -4.04 1.19
N GLN A 8 14.35 -5.06 2.03
CA GLN A 8 14.22 -4.89 3.49
C GLN A 8 15.50 -4.33 4.12
N VAL A 9 16.66 -4.94 3.84
CA VAL A 9 17.95 -4.49 4.38
C VAL A 9 18.25 -3.05 3.95
N VAL A 10 18.04 -2.71 2.67
CA VAL A 10 18.28 -1.34 2.19
C VAL A 10 17.32 -0.35 2.83
N GLU A 11 16.06 -0.72 3.07
CA GLU A 11 15.09 0.15 3.74
C GLU A 11 15.47 0.41 5.21
N GLU A 12 15.87 -0.62 5.95
CA GLU A 12 16.33 -0.49 7.35
C GLU A 12 17.59 0.38 7.46
N LEU A 13 18.58 0.15 6.60
CA LEU A 13 19.84 0.92 6.61
C LEU A 13 19.66 2.35 6.08
N SER A 14 18.63 2.62 5.27
CA SER A 14 18.40 3.96 4.70
C SER A 14 18.07 5.03 5.74
N ALA A 15 17.73 4.63 6.97
CA ALA A 15 17.57 5.55 8.10
C ALA A 15 18.90 6.21 8.52
N THR A 16 20.02 5.52 8.31
CA THR A 16 21.36 5.94 8.78
C THR A 16 22.31 6.26 7.63
N PHE A 17 22.19 5.58 6.50
CA PHE A 17 23.13 5.68 5.37
C PHE A 17 22.43 6.10 4.08
N LYS A 18 23.19 6.71 3.16
CA LYS A 18 22.67 7.02 1.82
C LYS A 18 22.45 5.72 1.04
N ILE A 19 21.31 5.62 0.38
CA ILE A 19 20.95 4.46 -0.45
C ILE A 19 22.03 4.15 -1.50
N ILE A 20 22.67 5.17 -2.08
CA ILE A 20 23.72 4.97 -3.10
C ILE A 20 24.92 4.23 -2.50
N ASP A 21 25.32 4.54 -1.27
CA ASP A 21 26.46 3.93 -0.60
C ASP A 21 26.15 2.47 -0.24
N ILE A 22 24.95 2.20 0.30
CA ILE A 22 24.46 0.84 0.61
C ILE A 22 24.45 -0.02 -0.66
N LEU A 23 23.87 0.52 -1.75
CA LEU A 23 23.78 -0.20 -3.03
C LEU A 23 25.15 -0.41 -3.67
N GLY A 24 26.09 0.52 -3.46
CA GLY A 24 27.48 0.38 -3.88
C GLY A 24 28.16 -0.82 -3.22
N VAL A 25 28.02 -0.96 -1.89
CA VAL A 25 28.54 -2.12 -1.14
C VAL A 25 27.90 -3.44 -1.58
N LEU A 26 26.59 -3.42 -1.86
CA LEU A 26 25.86 -4.61 -2.32
C LEU A 26 26.10 -4.95 -3.81
N GLY A 27 26.74 -4.07 -4.58
CA GLY A 27 26.94 -4.24 -6.02
C GLY A 27 25.64 -4.18 -6.83
N ILE A 28 24.64 -3.42 -6.36
CA ILE A 28 23.29 -3.41 -6.95
C ILE A 28 23.04 -2.10 -7.69
N PRO A 29 22.68 -2.13 -8.99
CA PRO A 29 22.29 -0.91 -9.70
C PRO A 29 21.06 -0.25 -9.07
N LYS A 30 21.08 1.08 -8.98
CA LYS A 30 19.97 1.90 -8.47
C LYS A 30 18.63 1.54 -9.13
N SER A 31 18.63 1.38 -10.46
CA SER A 31 17.43 1.02 -11.24
C SER A 31 16.85 -0.34 -10.84
N THR A 32 17.71 -1.33 -10.59
CA THR A 32 17.33 -2.66 -10.12
C THR A 32 16.71 -2.60 -8.74
N TYR A 33 17.32 -1.86 -7.80
CA TYR A 33 16.77 -1.65 -6.47
C TYR A 33 15.37 -1.03 -6.52
N TYR A 34 15.18 0.09 -7.22
CA TYR A 34 13.87 0.74 -7.26
C TYR A 34 12.81 -0.09 -7.97
N ARG A 35 13.19 -0.90 -8.98
CA ARG A 35 12.29 -1.88 -9.60
C ARG A 35 11.84 -2.93 -8.59
N TRP A 36 12.76 -3.48 -7.79
CA TRP A 36 12.43 -4.43 -6.74
C TRP A 36 11.61 -3.78 -5.62
N LYS A 37 11.98 -2.58 -5.17
CA LYS A 37 11.22 -1.81 -4.19
C LYS A 37 9.77 -1.61 -4.64
N LYS A 38 9.54 -1.26 -5.92
CA LYS A 38 8.18 -1.16 -6.47
C LYS A 38 7.44 -2.49 -6.48
N LYS A 39 8.12 -3.58 -6.85
CA LYS A 39 7.53 -4.94 -6.90
C LYS A 39 7.15 -5.46 -5.51
N TYR A 40 7.99 -5.21 -4.51
CA TYR A 40 7.82 -5.72 -3.15
C TYR A 40 7.30 -4.67 -2.17
N LYS A 41 6.86 -3.51 -2.67
CA LYS A 41 6.23 -2.48 -1.85
C LYS A 41 5.04 -3.12 -1.16
N LYS A 42 5.10 -3.23 0.17
CA LYS A 42 3.92 -3.58 0.96
C LYS A 42 2.88 -2.49 0.70
N VAL A 43 1.76 -2.88 0.11
CA VAL A 43 0.58 -2.02 0.07
C VAL A 43 -0.06 -2.16 1.45
N GLU A 44 0.37 -1.31 2.37
CA GLU A 44 -0.33 -1.15 3.63
C GLU A 44 -1.62 -0.42 3.35
N LEU A 45 -2.73 -1.11 3.57
CA LEU A 45 -4.06 -0.53 3.40
C LEU A 45 -4.28 0.47 4.53
N THR A 46 -4.79 1.64 4.18
CA THR A 46 -5.30 2.60 5.17
C THR A 46 -6.51 2.01 5.89
N SER A 47 -6.80 2.47 7.10
CA SER A 47 -7.99 2.00 7.86
C SER A 47 -9.30 2.20 7.08
N LEU A 48 -9.36 3.21 6.21
CA LEU A 48 -10.49 3.42 5.30
C LEU A 48 -10.56 2.33 4.23
N GLU A 49 -9.45 2.00 3.57
CA GLU A 49 -9.39 0.95 2.56
C GLU A 49 -9.76 -0.40 3.14
N GLU A 50 -9.24 -0.74 4.31
CA GLU A 50 -9.60 -1.95 5.04
C GLU A 50 -11.10 -2.02 5.33
N LEU A 51 -11.69 -0.92 5.82
CA LEU A 51 -13.11 -0.85 6.11
C LEU A 51 -13.97 -0.98 4.86
N VAL A 52 -13.59 -0.31 3.76
CA VAL A 52 -14.28 -0.42 2.47
C VAL A 52 -14.25 -1.85 1.96
N ILE A 53 -13.08 -2.48 1.94
CA ILE A 53 -12.91 -3.88 1.51
C ILE A 53 -13.74 -4.81 2.40
N LYS A 54 -13.74 -4.60 3.72
CA LYS A 54 -14.55 -5.37 4.67
C LYS A 54 -16.05 -5.23 4.39
N LEU A 55 -16.54 -4.02 4.12
CA LEU A 55 -17.95 -3.79 3.78
C LEU A 55 -18.33 -4.42 2.45
N CYS A 56 -17.46 -4.35 1.43
CA CYS A 56 -17.66 -5.01 0.16
C CYS A 56 -17.76 -6.54 0.34
N LYS A 57 -16.79 -7.16 1.03
CA LYS A 57 -16.78 -8.59 1.34
C LYS A 57 -18.02 -9.04 2.13
N LYS A 58 -18.39 -8.29 3.18
CA LYS A 58 -19.56 -8.58 4.02
C LYS A 58 -20.87 -8.60 3.22
N ASN A 59 -20.96 -7.82 2.15
CA ASN A 59 -22.14 -7.75 1.29
C ASN A 59 -21.96 -8.50 -0.03
N PHE A 60 -21.01 -9.44 -0.10
CA PHE A 60 -20.71 -10.24 -1.29
C PHE A 60 -20.53 -9.39 -2.57
N TYR A 61 -19.99 -8.18 -2.39
CA TYR A 61 -19.76 -7.19 -3.46
C TYR A 61 -21.01 -6.72 -4.21
N HIS A 62 -22.24 -7.07 -3.76
CA HIS A 62 -23.48 -6.58 -4.38
C HIS A 62 -23.67 -5.06 -4.20
N TYR A 63 -23.06 -4.49 -3.17
CA TYR A 63 -23.18 -3.07 -2.89
C TYR A 63 -22.15 -2.29 -3.68
N GLY A 64 -22.61 -1.55 -4.68
CA GLY A 64 -21.78 -0.60 -5.38
C GLY A 64 -21.29 0.55 -4.47
N HIS A 65 -20.22 1.21 -4.90
CA HIS A 65 -19.56 2.31 -4.19
C HIS A 65 -20.48 3.48 -3.76
N ARG A 66 -21.62 3.74 -4.42
CA ARG A 66 -22.67 4.67 -3.91
C ARG A 66 -23.18 4.23 -2.55
N LYS A 67 -23.53 2.94 -2.44
CA LYS A 67 -24.14 2.34 -1.26
C LYS A 67 -23.12 2.16 -0.14
N ILE A 68 -21.89 1.77 -0.47
CA ILE A 68 -20.78 1.74 0.49
C ILE A 68 -20.50 3.13 1.06
N LYS A 69 -20.44 4.18 0.23
CA LYS A 69 -20.31 5.58 0.70
C LYS A 69 -21.43 5.97 1.67
N SER A 70 -22.68 5.59 1.36
CA SER A 70 -23.83 5.84 2.25
C SER A 70 -23.68 5.14 3.60
N ILE A 71 -23.21 3.89 3.60
CA ILE A 71 -22.96 3.12 4.83
C ILE A 71 -21.83 3.74 5.66
N LEU A 72 -20.72 4.14 5.02
CA LEU A 72 -19.60 4.81 5.68
C LEU A 72 -20.06 6.09 6.39
N ASN A 73 -20.86 6.90 5.71
CA ASN A 73 -21.40 8.13 6.29
C ASN A 73 -22.37 7.82 7.45
N ARG A 74 -23.37 6.97 7.23
CA ARG A 74 -24.45 6.73 8.20
C ARG A 74 -24.05 5.94 9.44
N LYS A 75 -23.18 4.93 9.28
CA LYS A 75 -22.81 4.02 10.38
C LYS A 75 -21.49 4.36 11.05
N TYR A 76 -20.58 5.00 10.32
CA TYR A 76 -19.22 5.26 10.80
C TYR A 76 -18.90 6.75 10.88
N GLY A 77 -19.81 7.65 10.46
CA GLY A 77 -19.57 9.09 10.43
C GLY A 77 -18.51 9.53 9.40
N ILE A 78 -18.07 8.62 8.52
CA ILE A 78 -16.97 8.86 7.59
C ILE A 78 -17.53 9.49 6.31
N ASN A 79 -17.24 10.77 6.10
CA ASN A 79 -17.61 11.48 4.88
C ASN A 79 -16.48 11.43 3.86
N VAL A 80 -16.63 10.57 2.84
CA VAL A 80 -15.67 10.42 1.74
C VAL A 80 -16.36 10.66 0.40
N ASN A 81 -15.58 11.14 -0.59
CA ASN A 81 -16.08 11.19 -1.95
C ASN A 81 -16.36 9.77 -2.44
N ARG A 82 -17.48 9.61 -3.14
CA ARG A 82 -17.82 8.36 -3.80
C ARG A 82 -16.72 7.86 -4.75
N LYS A 83 -16.02 8.77 -5.44
CA LYS A 83 -14.91 8.40 -6.33
C LYS A 83 -13.72 7.83 -5.56
N THR A 84 -13.52 8.22 -4.30
CA THR A 84 -12.52 7.62 -3.42
C THR A 84 -12.87 6.17 -3.16
N VAL A 85 -14.11 5.89 -2.76
CA VAL A 85 -14.60 4.51 -2.54
C VAL A 85 -14.54 3.65 -3.80
N GLN A 86 -14.65 4.24 -5.00
CA GLN A 86 -14.55 3.51 -6.26
C GLN A 86 -13.11 3.11 -6.63
N LYS A 87 -12.12 3.91 -6.21
CA LYS A 87 -10.71 3.64 -6.50
C LYS A 87 -10.13 2.55 -5.59
N ILE A 88 -10.77 2.33 -4.45
CA ILE A 88 -10.48 1.27 -3.48
C ILE A 88 -11.15 -0.02 -3.96
#